data_AF-A0A951X3H7-F1
#
_entry.id   AF-A0A951X3H7-F1
#
_cell.length_a   1.000
_cell.length_b   1.000
_cell.length_c   1.000
_cell.angle_alpha   90.00
_cell.angle_beta   90.00
_cell.angle_gamma   90.00
#
_symmetry.space_group_name_H-M   'P 1'
#
loop_
_entity.id
_entity.type
_entity.pdbx_description
1 polymer ?
#
loop_
_entity_poly.entity_id
_entity_poly.type
_entity_poly.pdbx_seq_one_letter_code
_entity_poly.pdbx_strand_id
1 'polypeptide(L)'
;MSPQHPYRFHIPAVAKTITVLAVFALVLAAAGAGPLLAQDEVPELEGETIAIFDAPDARQGVAVDDGYFYAVDNYHITKHDKETGEALLQWDGVTGDGPIIHLDSGVVVDGKLYAAHSNYPVWPMTSSVEVWDTETMEHIDTYSFGIQVGSFTWLDRYDGYWWGAFANYNRVQDGPAYCLWSHGQYAGGEDGRQLHHSRTVDISGGNVGPV
;
A
#
# COMPACT_ATOMS: atom_id res chain seq x y z
N MET A 1 -86.87 38.30 11.89
CA MET A 1 -86.86 37.12 12.80
C MET A 1 -85.42 36.84 13.19
N SER A 2 -85.08 36.98 14.46
CA SER A 2 -83.83 36.44 15.04
C SER A 2 -84.04 34.99 15.45
N PRO A 3 -82.99 34.14 15.37
CA PRO A 3 -82.41 33.54 16.57
C PRO A 3 -80.85 33.60 16.54
N GLN A 4 -80.16 34.13 17.56
CA GLN A 4 -79.67 33.48 18.79
C GLN A 4 -78.49 32.48 18.60
N HIS A 5 -77.26 32.99 18.86
CA HIS A 5 -76.12 32.38 19.60
C HIS A 5 -75.37 31.13 19.05
N PRO A 6 -74.16 30.75 19.55
CA PRO A 6 -73.04 31.53 20.13
C PRO A 6 -71.60 31.00 19.76
N TYR A 7 -70.58 31.75 20.21
CA TYR A 7 -69.16 31.37 20.41
C TYR A 7 -68.24 31.07 19.21
N ARG A 8 -67.09 31.77 19.17
CA ARG A 8 -65.79 31.17 19.51
C ARG A 8 -64.70 32.23 19.73
N PHE A 9 -64.16 32.23 20.94
CA PHE A 9 -62.83 32.75 21.23
C PHE A 9 -61.77 31.85 20.56
N HIS A 10 -60.72 32.45 20.00
CA HIS A 10 -59.39 31.84 20.01
C HIS A 10 -58.34 32.91 20.36
N ILE A 11 -57.70 32.68 21.51
CA ILE A 11 -56.58 33.40 22.15
C ILE A 11 -55.26 32.87 21.52
N PRO A 12 -54.13 33.63 21.51
CA PRO A 12 -53.49 34.08 20.30
C PRO A 12 -52.27 33.22 19.91
N ALA A 13 -51.68 33.59 18.79
CA ALA A 13 -50.38 33.14 18.31
C ALA A 13 -49.24 33.46 19.31
N VAL A 14 -48.99 32.60 20.30
CA VAL A 14 -47.73 32.63 21.08
C VAL A 14 -47.35 31.20 21.50
N ALA A 15 -46.94 30.36 20.55
CA ALA A 15 -46.41 29.03 20.91
C ALA A 15 -45.46 28.38 19.89
N LYS A 16 -45.05 29.07 18.81
CA LYS A 16 -44.25 28.40 17.74
C LYS A 16 -42.81 28.87 17.60
N THR A 17 -42.38 29.94 18.29
CA THR A 17 -41.04 30.50 18.06
C THR A 17 -40.00 30.09 19.10
N ILE A 18 -40.38 29.54 20.26
CA ILE A 18 -39.43 29.19 21.34
C ILE A 18 -38.86 27.77 21.16
N THR A 19 -39.55 26.87 20.45
CA THR A 19 -39.12 25.47 20.32
C THR A 19 -37.93 25.26 19.37
N VAL A 20 -37.69 26.17 18.41
CA VAL A 20 -36.65 25.95 17.38
C VAL A 20 -35.23 26.25 17.90
N LEU A 21 -35.06 27.19 18.85
CA LEU A 21 -33.74 27.53 19.40
C LEU A 21 -33.23 26.52 20.44
N ALA A 22 -34.12 25.86 21.18
CA ALA A 22 -33.73 24.85 22.18
C ALA A 22 -33.22 23.54 21.53
N VAL A 23 -33.74 23.19 20.35
CA VAL A 23 -33.29 21.99 19.61
C VAL A 23 -31.91 22.20 18.98
N PHE A 24 -31.61 23.42 18.51
CA PHE A 24 -30.29 23.72 17.93
C PHE A 24 -29.17 23.73 18.98
N ALA A 25 -29.43 24.21 20.19
CA ALA A 25 -28.46 24.19 21.28
C ALA A 25 -28.18 22.76 21.80
N LEU A 26 -29.16 21.86 21.75
CA LEU A 26 -28.99 20.46 22.19
C LEU A 26 -28.21 19.61 21.19
N VAL A 27 -28.35 19.88 19.88
CA VAL A 27 -27.58 19.19 18.83
C VAL A 27 -26.12 19.64 18.78
N LEU A 28 -25.82 20.90 19.13
CA LEU A 28 -24.44 21.40 19.23
C LEU A 28 -23.69 20.88 20.47
N ALA A 29 -24.40 20.57 21.58
CA ALA A 29 -23.78 19.98 22.76
C ALA A 29 -23.45 18.47 22.59
N ALA A 30 -24.13 17.76 21.69
CA ALA A 30 -23.89 16.35 21.42
C ALA A 30 -22.78 16.08 20.39
N ALA A 31 -22.34 17.10 19.64
CA ALA A 31 -21.27 16.96 18.64
C ALA A 31 -19.85 17.00 19.24
N GLY A 32 -19.70 17.39 20.52
CA GLY A 32 -18.41 17.53 21.20
C GLY A 32 -17.98 16.33 22.04
N ALA A 33 -18.80 15.28 22.13
CA ALA A 33 -18.56 14.10 22.97
C ALA A 33 -18.59 12.80 22.16
N GLY A 34 -18.07 12.83 20.93
CA GLY A 34 -17.60 11.59 20.32
C GLY A 34 -16.55 10.99 21.26
N PRO A 35 -16.54 9.66 21.51
CA PRO A 35 -15.45 9.07 22.28
C PRO A 35 -14.16 9.51 21.62
N LEU A 36 -13.34 10.25 22.38
CA LEU A 36 -11.93 10.42 22.06
C LEU A 36 -11.40 8.99 22.09
N LEU A 37 -11.39 8.33 20.93
CA LEU A 37 -10.71 7.04 20.81
C LEU A 37 -9.31 7.36 21.28
N ALA A 38 -8.93 6.77 22.42
CA ALA A 38 -7.56 6.79 22.87
C ALA A 38 -6.76 6.36 21.65
N GLN A 39 -5.96 7.27 21.09
CA GLN A 39 -4.97 6.86 20.12
C GLN A 39 -4.08 5.92 20.92
N ASP A 40 -4.11 4.63 20.56
CA ASP A 40 -3.14 3.70 21.12
C ASP A 40 -1.77 4.33 20.91
N GLU A 41 -1.08 4.59 22.02
CA GLU A 41 0.24 5.20 22.00
C GLU A 41 1.13 4.25 21.22
N VAL A 42 1.53 4.67 20.01
CA VAL A 42 2.44 3.88 19.19
C VAL A 42 3.71 3.71 20.02
N PRO A 43 4.10 2.48 20.38
CA PRO A 43 5.25 2.28 21.26
C PRO A 43 6.47 2.93 20.61
N GLU A 44 7.14 3.81 21.36
CA GLU A 44 8.42 4.35 20.94
C GLU A 44 9.47 3.25 21.07
N LEU A 45 10.01 2.82 19.93
CA LEU A 45 11.02 1.77 19.87
C LEU A 45 12.40 2.44 19.79
N GLU A 46 13.25 2.12 20.76
CA GLU A 46 14.67 2.51 20.70
C GLU A 46 15.45 1.52 19.85
N GLY A 47 16.29 2.02 18.95
CA GLY A 47 17.21 1.24 18.13
C GLY A 47 18.64 1.70 18.33
N GLU A 48 19.58 0.74 18.35
CA GLU A 48 21.02 1.01 18.39
C GLU A 48 21.68 0.43 17.13
N THR A 49 22.51 1.25 16.48
CA THR A 49 23.32 0.78 15.36
C THR A 49 24.47 -0.07 15.88
N ILE A 50 24.40 -1.39 15.66
CA ILE A 50 25.44 -2.34 16.08
C ILE A 50 26.46 -2.65 14.99
N ALA A 51 26.12 -2.42 13.71
CA ALA A 51 26.97 -2.69 12.57
C ALA A 51 26.60 -1.80 11.37
N ILE A 52 27.58 -1.56 10.50
CA ILE A 52 27.41 -0.87 9.21
C ILE A 52 28.25 -1.63 8.18
N PHE A 53 27.63 -2.00 7.06
CA PHE A 53 28.28 -2.73 5.97
C PHE A 53 28.21 -1.92 4.68
N ASP A 54 29.23 -2.06 3.83
CA ASP A 54 29.20 -1.52 2.47
C ASP A 54 28.45 -2.50 1.56
N ALA A 55 27.32 -2.05 1.01
CA ALA A 55 26.42 -2.84 0.19
C ALA A 55 25.90 -1.97 -0.98
N PRO A 56 26.69 -1.80 -2.05
CA PRO A 56 26.37 -0.87 -3.13
C PRO A 56 25.08 -1.21 -3.89
N ASP A 57 24.68 -2.48 -3.88
CA ASP A 57 23.42 -2.95 -4.48
C ASP A 57 22.21 -2.71 -3.56
N ALA A 58 22.35 -2.23 -2.33
CA ALA A 58 21.22 -1.97 -1.43
C ALA A 58 20.53 -0.64 -1.78
N ARG A 59 20.05 -0.51 -3.03
CA ARG A 59 19.48 0.74 -3.58
C ARG A 59 17.95 0.79 -3.50
N GLN A 60 17.30 -0.37 -3.57
CA GLN A 60 15.85 -0.49 -3.62
C GLN A 60 15.31 -1.12 -2.34
N GLY A 61 16.00 -2.14 -1.82
CA GLY A 61 15.62 -2.75 -0.56
C GLY A 61 16.68 -3.68 0.00
N VAL A 62 16.37 -4.25 1.16
CA VAL A 62 17.16 -5.30 1.80
C VAL A 62 16.20 -6.37 2.31
N ALA A 63 16.44 -7.62 1.91
CA ALA A 63 15.80 -8.78 2.54
C ALA A 63 16.79 -9.41 3.53
N VAL A 64 16.28 -10.14 4.53
CA VAL A 64 17.11 -10.77 5.56
C VAL A 64 16.60 -12.16 5.89
N ASP A 65 17.52 -13.05 6.23
CA ASP A 65 17.22 -14.30 6.94
C ASP A 65 18.06 -14.40 8.22
N ASP A 66 18.16 -15.61 8.78
CA ASP A 66 18.89 -15.89 10.01
C ASP A 66 20.38 -15.54 9.89
N GLY A 67 21.02 -15.84 8.75
CA GLY A 67 22.48 -15.74 8.57
C GLY A 67 22.93 -14.69 7.55
N TYR A 68 22.03 -14.24 6.68
CA TYR A 68 22.36 -13.43 5.52
C TYR A 68 21.46 -12.21 5.39
N PHE A 69 21.98 -11.20 4.70
CA PHE A 69 21.16 -10.13 4.13
C PHE A 69 21.37 -10.06 2.62
N TYR A 70 20.35 -9.57 1.93
CA TYR A 70 20.29 -9.55 0.48
C TYR A 70 20.06 -8.12 0.03
N ALA A 71 21.09 -7.50 -0.52
CA ALA A 71 21.05 -6.15 -1.06
C ALA A 71 20.35 -6.17 -2.42
N VAL A 72 19.22 -5.48 -2.55
CA VAL A 72 18.36 -5.48 -3.75
C VAL A 72 18.51 -4.17 -4.51
N ASP A 73 18.91 -4.29 -5.77
CA ASP A 73 18.98 -3.23 -6.78
C ASP A 73 18.05 -3.56 -7.95
N ASN A 74 17.89 -2.64 -8.90
CA ASN A 74 17.08 -2.83 -10.11
C ASN A 74 17.37 -4.14 -10.86
N TYR A 75 18.65 -4.51 -10.96
CA TYR A 75 19.12 -5.60 -11.81
C TYR A 75 20.06 -6.56 -11.08
N HIS A 76 20.39 -6.31 -9.82
CA HIS A 76 21.30 -7.15 -9.06
C HIS A 76 20.69 -7.49 -7.70
N ILE A 77 21.00 -8.67 -7.21
CA ILE A 77 20.79 -9.04 -5.82
C ILE A 77 22.08 -9.64 -5.30
N THR A 78 22.68 -9.01 -4.29
CA THR A 78 23.90 -9.52 -3.65
C THR A 78 23.56 -10.10 -2.29
N LYS A 79 23.92 -11.37 -2.09
CA LYS A 79 23.85 -12.06 -0.80
C LYS A 79 25.11 -11.74 0.00
N HIS A 80 24.92 -11.27 1.21
CA HIS A 80 25.99 -10.95 2.15
C HIS A 80 25.86 -11.76 3.44
N ASP A 81 27.00 -12.10 4.02
CA ASP A 81 27.08 -12.60 5.39
C ASP A 81 26.70 -11.50 6.39
N LYS A 82 25.82 -11.81 7.34
CA LYS A 82 25.25 -10.83 8.27
C LYS A 82 26.18 -10.47 9.44
N GLU A 83 27.16 -11.32 9.74
CA GLU A 83 28.15 -11.07 10.79
C GLU A 83 29.29 -10.19 10.29
N THR A 84 29.77 -10.46 9.08
CA THR A 84 30.97 -9.84 8.52
C THR A 84 30.67 -8.78 7.46
N GLY A 85 29.50 -8.82 6.82
CA GLY A 85 29.15 -7.99 5.68
C GLY A 85 29.74 -8.45 4.34
N GLU A 86 30.49 -9.55 4.32
CA GLU A 86 31.15 -10.05 3.11
C GLU A 86 30.11 -10.42 2.04
N ALA A 87 30.31 -9.95 0.80
CA ALA A 87 29.51 -10.36 -0.35
C ALA A 87 29.90 -11.79 -0.77
N LEU A 88 28.93 -12.70 -0.74
CA LEU A 88 29.16 -14.14 -0.95
C LEU A 88 28.77 -14.59 -2.36
N LEU A 89 27.59 -14.19 -2.80
CA LEU A 89 27.02 -14.54 -4.11
C LEU A 89 26.24 -13.34 -4.64
N GLN A 90 26.18 -13.22 -5.97
CA GLN A 90 25.40 -12.19 -6.62
C GLN A 90 24.64 -12.82 -7.78
N TRP A 91 23.34 -12.51 -7.83
CA TRP A 91 22.58 -12.62 -9.06
C TRP A 91 22.77 -11.31 -9.84
N ASP A 92 23.25 -11.41 -11.08
CA ASP A 92 23.40 -10.30 -12.01
C ASP A 92 22.45 -10.49 -13.19
N GLY A 93 21.41 -9.65 -13.23
CA GLY A 93 20.33 -9.64 -14.22
C GLY A 93 20.69 -9.03 -15.58
N VAL A 94 21.98 -8.85 -15.88
CA VAL A 94 22.50 -8.42 -17.19
C VAL A 94 21.92 -7.07 -17.63
N THR A 95 22.45 -6.01 -17.03
CA THR A 95 22.52 -4.63 -17.56
C THR A 95 21.22 -3.99 -18.05
N GLY A 96 20.05 -4.44 -17.57
CA GLY A 96 18.74 -3.82 -17.83
C GLY A 96 18.09 -4.09 -19.18
N ASP A 97 18.69 -4.95 -20.01
CA ASP A 97 18.08 -5.44 -21.25
C ASP A 97 17.40 -6.81 -21.08
N GLY A 98 17.48 -7.40 -19.88
CA GLY A 98 16.79 -8.62 -19.50
C GLY A 98 15.29 -8.42 -19.18
N PRO A 99 14.54 -9.51 -18.91
CA PRO A 99 13.12 -9.41 -18.55
C PRO A 99 12.88 -8.75 -17.19
N ILE A 100 13.86 -8.80 -16.28
CA ILE A 100 13.81 -8.22 -14.94
C ILE A 100 14.62 -6.93 -14.95
N ILE A 101 13.91 -5.80 -14.92
CA ILE A 101 14.51 -4.46 -15.11
C ILE A 101 14.35 -3.48 -13.93
N HIS A 102 13.54 -3.82 -12.95
CA HIS A 102 13.29 -2.96 -11.80
C HIS A 102 12.80 -3.82 -10.63
N LEU A 103 13.73 -4.34 -9.83
CA LEU A 103 13.37 -4.91 -8.54
C LEU A 103 13.17 -3.78 -7.53
N ASP A 104 12.02 -3.81 -6.87
CA ASP A 104 11.57 -2.75 -5.99
C ASP A 104 11.82 -3.11 -4.50
N SER A 105 11.72 -4.39 -4.13
CA SER A 105 11.95 -4.88 -2.75
C SER A 105 12.24 -6.39 -2.72
N GLY A 106 12.48 -6.96 -1.54
CA GLY A 106 12.44 -8.41 -1.35
C GLY A 106 12.18 -8.88 0.08
N VAL A 107 11.77 -10.14 0.21
CA VAL A 107 11.58 -10.85 1.48
C VAL A 107 12.07 -12.29 1.34
N VAL A 108 12.67 -12.85 2.40
CA VAL A 108 13.06 -14.26 2.44
C VAL A 108 12.00 -15.06 3.20
N VAL A 109 11.50 -16.13 2.58
CA VAL A 109 10.55 -17.06 3.18
C VAL A 109 10.95 -18.48 2.79
N ASP A 110 11.13 -19.36 3.77
CA ASP A 110 11.43 -20.79 3.57
C ASP A 110 12.59 -21.07 2.59
N GLY A 111 13.69 -20.33 2.72
CA GLY A 111 14.90 -20.50 1.88
C GLY A 111 14.74 -19.99 0.45
N LYS A 112 13.75 -19.12 0.21
CA LYS A 112 13.53 -18.46 -1.08
C LYS A 112 13.45 -16.96 -0.89
N LEU A 113 14.13 -16.24 -1.76
CA LEU A 113 14.00 -14.79 -1.85
C LEU A 113 12.93 -14.48 -2.87
N TYR A 114 11.89 -13.77 -2.44
CA TYR A 114 10.82 -13.26 -3.29
C TYR A 114 11.04 -11.76 -3.45
N ALA A 115 11.14 -11.27 -4.68
CA ALA A 115 11.31 -9.85 -4.96
C ALA A 115 10.10 -9.29 -5.70
N ALA A 116 9.72 -8.06 -5.34
CA ALA A 116 8.75 -7.30 -6.11
C ALA A 116 9.46 -6.78 -7.36
N HIS A 117 8.84 -6.98 -8.53
CA HIS A 117 9.34 -6.49 -9.81
C HIS A 117 8.29 -5.62 -10.49
N SER A 118 8.74 -4.53 -11.10
CA SER A 118 7.94 -3.74 -12.03
C SER A 118 8.70 -3.44 -13.32
N ASN A 119 7.99 -3.10 -14.40
CA ASN A 119 8.62 -2.63 -15.63
C ASN A 119 8.82 -1.10 -15.65
N TYR A 120 8.84 -0.42 -14.50
CA TYR A 120 9.00 1.02 -14.45
C TYR A 120 10.27 1.47 -15.20
N PRO A 121 10.24 2.56 -15.99
CA PRO A 121 9.14 3.50 -16.20
C PRO A 121 8.25 3.19 -17.44
N VAL A 122 8.22 1.96 -17.94
CA VAL A 122 7.59 1.56 -19.21
C VAL A 122 6.06 1.42 -19.10
N TRP A 123 5.35 1.69 -20.21
CA TRP A 123 3.90 1.51 -20.36
C TRP A 123 3.57 0.50 -21.49
N PRO A 124 2.55 -0.38 -21.34
CA PRO A 124 1.67 -0.57 -20.16
C PRO A 124 2.44 -1.10 -18.95
N MET A 125 2.00 -0.73 -17.74
CA MET A 125 2.64 -1.19 -16.51
C MET A 125 2.37 -2.69 -16.29
N THR A 126 3.45 -3.44 -16.18
CA THR A 126 3.44 -4.85 -15.81
C THR A 126 4.29 -5.06 -14.58
N SER A 127 3.91 -6.05 -13.78
CA SER A 127 4.64 -6.39 -12.57
C SER A 127 4.61 -7.89 -12.34
N SER A 128 5.56 -8.36 -11.55
CA SER A 128 5.67 -9.76 -11.15
C SER A 128 6.26 -9.88 -9.75
N VAL A 129 6.16 -11.08 -9.21
CA VAL A 129 7.06 -11.55 -8.14
C VAL A 129 8.10 -12.45 -8.79
N GLU A 130 9.36 -12.14 -8.57
CA GLU A 130 10.48 -12.95 -9.03
C GLU A 130 11.06 -13.72 -7.84
N VAL A 131 11.50 -14.97 -8.06
CA VAL A 131 11.93 -15.85 -6.98
C VAL A 131 13.31 -16.41 -7.23
N TRP A 132 14.15 -16.38 -6.20
CA TRP A 132 15.48 -16.96 -6.20
C TRP A 132 15.62 -18.01 -5.10
N ASP A 133 16.42 -19.04 -5.38
CA ASP A 133 16.94 -19.93 -4.36
C ASP A 133 18.02 -19.21 -3.55
N THR A 134 17.89 -19.16 -2.22
CA THR A 134 18.84 -18.40 -1.39
C THR A 134 20.20 -19.09 -1.22
N GLU A 135 20.29 -20.38 -1.53
CA GLU A 135 21.52 -21.15 -1.42
C GLU A 135 22.39 -20.93 -2.66
N THR A 136 21.79 -20.96 -3.85
CA THR A 136 22.51 -20.83 -5.12
C THR A 136 22.47 -19.44 -5.73
N MET A 137 21.53 -18.57 -5.31
CA MET A 137 21.19 -17.31 -5.96
C MET A 137 20.74 -17.47 -7.43
N GLU A 138 20.28 -18.67 -7.81
CA GLU A 138 19.65 -18.89 -9.11
C GLU A 138 18.19 -18.40 -9.09
N HIS A 139 17.78 -17.72 -10.16
CA HIS A 139 16.37 -17.40 -10.38
C HIS A 139 15.61 -18.68 -10.72
N ILE A 140 14.49 -18.93 -10.04
CA ILE A 140 13.77 -20.21 -10.09
C ILE A 140 12.28 -20.09 -10.42
N ASP A 141 11.66 -18.91 -10.30
CA ASP A 141 10.24 -18.75 -10.59
C ASP A 141 9.83 -17.29 -10.87
N THR A 142 8.71 -17.14 -11.58
CA THR A 142 8.10 -15.84 -11.90
C THR A 142 6.58 -15.93 -11.78
N TYR A 143 6.00 -15.04 -10.97
CA TYR A 143 4.55 -14.87 -10.83
C TYR A 143 4.12 -13.53 -11.44
N SER A 144 3.65 -13.56 -12.68
CA SER A 144 3.20 -12.33 -13.36
C SER A 144 1.81 -11.89 -12.92
N PHE A 145 1.63 -10.59 -12.69
CA PHE A 145 0.33 -9.94 -12.50
C PHE A 145 -0.30 -9.44 -13.80
N GLY A 146 0.37 -9.62 -14.94
CA GLY A 146 -0.04 -9.01 -16.21
C GLY A 146 -0.02 -7.49 -16.13
N ILE A 147 -0.96 -6.84 -16.84
CA ILE A 147 -1.11 -5.38 -16.84
C ILE A 147 -1.88 -4.94 -15.59
N GLN A 148 -1.32 -3.99 -14.84
CA GLN A 148 -1.91 -3.43 -13.62
C GLN A 148 -1.90 -1.90 -13.64
N VAL A 149 -2.65 -1.27 -12.72
CA VAL A 149 -2.78 0.20 -12.63
C VAL A 149 -1.66 0.80 -11.74
N GLY A 150 -0.46 0.26 -11.80
CA GLY A 150 0.69 0.69 -10.97
C GLY A 150 1.85 -0.30 -10.98
N SER A 151 2.96 0.10 -10.36
CA SER A 151 4.12 -0.76 -10.10
C SER A 151 3.90 -1.53 -8.81
N PHE A 152 4.18 -2.83 -8.80
CA PHE A 152 4.23 -3.60 -7.57
C PHE A 152 5.54 -3.31 -6.83
N THR A 153 5.48 -2.57 -5.72
CA THR A 153 6.68 -1.97 -5.11
C THR A 153 7.19 -2.68 -3.87
N TRP A 154 6.34 -3.45 -3.20
CA TRP A 154 6.80 -4.28 -2.09
C TRP A 154 5.92 -5.49 -1.87
N LEU A 155 6.50 -6.51 -1.24
CA LEU A 155 5.79 -7.67 -0.72
C LEU A 155 6.34 -8.13 0.62
N ASP A 156 5.48 -8.76 1.41
CA ASP A 156 5.85 -9.42 2.67
C ASP A 156 4.90 -10.59 2.97
N ARG A 157 5.30 -11.45 3.91
CA ARG A 157 4.58 -12.64 4.32
C ARG A 157 4.21 -12.56 5.80
N TYR A 158 2.90 -12.57 6.07
CA TYR A 158 2.40 -12.57 7.44
C TYR A 158 1.15 -13.45 7.59
N ASP A 159 1.13 -14.25 8.65
CA ASP A 159 -0.03 -15.07 9.09
C ASP A 159 -0.73 -15.85 7.97
N GLY A 160 -0.03 -16.77 7.28
CA GLY A 160 -0.70 -17.50 6.18
C GLY A 160 -0.89 -16.74 4.85
N TYR A 161 -0.80 -15.41 4.82
CA TYR A 161 -1.01 -14.58 3.63
C TYR A 161 0.22 -13.83 3.14
N TRP A 162 0.16 -13.50 1.85
CA TRP A 162 1.07 -12.57 1.20
C TRP A 162 0.43 -11.19 1.08
N TRP A 163 1.23 -10.17 1.37
CA TRP A 163 0.86 -8.78 1.35
C TRP A 163 1.75 -8.05 0.36
N GLY A 164 1.22 -7.01 -0.27
CA GLY A 164 2.00 -6.11 -1.10
C GLY A 164 1.20 -4.91 -1.53
N ALA A 165 1.85 -3.98 -2.24
CA ALA A 165 1.18 -2.78 -2.72
C ALA A 165 1.55 -2.44 -4.16
N PHE A 166 0.56 -1.88 -4.85
CA PHE A 166 0.75 -1.20 -6.12
C PHE A 166 0.81 0.31 -5.87
N ALA A 167 1.79 0.97 -6.48
CA ALA A 167 1.98 2.41 -6.41
C ALA A 167 2.16 3.03 -7.79
N ASN A 168 1.78 4.30 -7.93
CA ASN A 168 2.05 5.09 -9.12
C ASN A 168 3.04 6.21 -8.77
N TYR A 169 4.09 6.33 -9.56
CA TYR A 169 5.06 7.42 -9.41
C TYR A 169 4.52 8.70 -10.04
N ASN A 170 4.97 9.87 -9.56
CA ASN A 170 4.49 11.20 -9.98
C ASN A 170 4.85 11.59 -11.43
N ARG A 171 5.40 10.66 -12.21
CA ARG A 171 5.66 10.87 -13.65
C ARG A 171 4.46 10.37 -14.42
N VAL A 172 3.86 11.25 -15.23
CA VAL A 172 2.86 10.84 -16.21
C VAL A 172 3.60 10.11 -17.33
N GLN A 173 3.38 8.80 -17.47
CA GLN A 173 3.88 8.04 -18.61
C GLN A 173 3.00 8.31 -19.83
N ASP A 174 3.61 8.44 -21.01
CA ASP A 174 2.87 8.59 -22.27
C ASP A 174 2.20 7.24 -22.63
N GLY A 175 0.87 7.18 -22.52
CA GLY A 175 0.11 5.98 -22.85
C GLY A 175 -1.41 6.16 -22.71
N PRO A 176 -2.23 5.33 -23.38
CA PRO A 176 -3.67 5.36 -23.17
C PRO A 176 -3.97 5.03 -21.70
N ALA A 177 -4.67 5.94 -21.02
CA ALA A 177 -5.20 5.72 -19.68
C ALA A 177 -6.25 4.60 -19.75
N TYR A 178 -5.83 3.35 -19.56
CA TYR A 178 -6.76 2.26 -19.35
C TYR A 178 -7.35 2.42 -17.96
N CYS A 179 -8.56 3.01 -17.90
CA CYS A 179 -9.38 3.02 -16.71
C CYS A 179 -9.93 1.60 -16.49
N LEU A 180 -9.10 0.73 -15.91
CA LEU A 180 -9.57 -0.53 -15.35
C LEU A 180 -10.28 -0.18 -14.04
N TRP A 181 -11.61 -0.27 -14.06
CA TRP A 181 -12.47 -0.10 -12.90
C TRP A 181 -12.20 -1.21 -11.87
N SER A 182 -11.12 -1.08 -11.10
CA SER A 182 -11.06 -1.63 -9.74
C SER A 182 -11.53 -0.52 -8.79
N HIS A 183 -12.20 -0.87 -7.70
CA HIS A 183 -12.81 0.09 -6.77
C HIS A 183 -11.76 0.95 -6.04
N GLY A 184 -11.27 1.99 -6.73
CA GLY A 184 -10.41 3.05 -6.21
C GLY A 184 -10.63 4.26 -7.11
N GLN A 185 -11.37 5.24 -6.61
CA GLN A 185 -11.63 6.48 -7.34
C GLN A 185 -10.29 7.13 -7.71
N TYR A 186 -10.07 7.40 -9.01
CA TYR A 186 -9.19 8.48 -9.43
C TYR A 186 -9.79 9.79 -8.91
N ALA A 187 -9.46 10.15 -7.68
CA ALA A 187 -9.55 11.53 -7.24
C ALA A 187 -8.29 12.22 -7.73
N GLY A 188 -8.33 12.72 -8.97
CA GLY A 188 -7.41 13.75 -9.42
C GLY A 188 -7.65 15.01 -8.58
N GLY A 189 -7.10 15.03 -7.37
CA GLY A 189 -6.97 16.24 -6.57
C GLY A 189 -5.69 16.95 -7.00
N GLU A 190 -5.77 18.27 -7.15
CA GLU A 190 -4.69 19.20 -7.53
C GLU A 190 -3.49 19.24 -6.55
N ASP A 191 -3.38 18.24 -5.68
CA ASP A 191 -2.55 18.22 -4.47
C ASP A 191 -1.42 17.18 -4.50
N GLY A 192 -1.22 16.48 -5.63
CA GLY A 192 -0.07 15.58 -5.82
C GLY A 192 0.02 14.38 -4.86
N ARG A 193 -1.09 13.97 -4.24
CA ARG A 193 -1.09 12.83 -3.30
C ARG A 193 -1.02 11.50 -4.07
N GLN A 194 -0.02 10.69 -3.73
CA GLN A 194 0.14 9.33 -4.24
C GLN A 194 -0.99 8.44 -3.72
N LEU A 195 -1.66 7.73 -4.61
CA LEU A 195 -2.59 6.67 -4.23
C LEU A 195 -1.77 5.40 -3.97
N HIS A 196 -1.71 5.00 -2.70
CA HIS A 196 -1.18 3.71 -2.29
C HIS A 196 -2.35 2.77 -2.07
N HIS A 197 -2.42 1.67 -2.83
CA HIS A 197 -3.37 0.61 -2.56
C HIS A 197 -2.60 -0.64 -2.14
N SER A 198 -2.60 -0.94 -0.84
CA SER A 198 -2.14 -2.23 -0.33
C SER A 198 -3.28 -3.25 -0.45
N ARG A 199 -2.96 -4.43 -0.96
CA ARG A 199 -3.92 -5.54 -1.07
C ARG A 199 -3.25 -6.84 -0.67
N THR A 200 -4.05 -7.80 -0.20
CA THR A 200 -3.59 -9.19 -0.14
C THR A 200 -3.28 -9.65 -1.56
N VAL A 201 -2.12 -10.28 -1.73
CA VAL A 201 -1.66 -10.82 -3.01
C VAL A 201 -1.75 -12.33 -2.89
N ASP A 202 -2.33 -13.00 -3.89
CA ASP A 202 -2.28 -14.46 -3.93
C ASP A 202 -1.12 -14.90 -4.82
N ILE A 203 -0.10 -15.49 -4.21
CA ILE A 203 1.02 -16.13 -4.92
C ILE A 203 1.07 -17.64 -4.71
N SER A 204 0.03 -18.22 -4.09
CA SER A 204 -0.01 -19.64 -3.71
C SER A 204 -0.33 -20.61 -4.86
N GLY A 205 -0.42 -20.10 -6.09
CA GLY A 205 -0.51 -20.91 -7.29
C GLY A 205 -1.39 -20.27 -8.36
N GLY A 206 -0.79 -20.03 -9.53
CA GLY A 206 -1.42 -19.83 -10.84
C GLY A 206 -2.86 -19.29 -10.91
N ASN A 207 -2.97 -18.06 -11.39
CA ASN A 207 -4.16 -17.44 -11.99
C ASN A 207 -5.11 -16.72 -11.01
N VAL A 208 -4.80 -15.46 -10.72
CA VAL A 208 -5.83 -14.48 -10.33
C VAL A 208 -6.28 -13.72 -11.58
N GLY A 209 -7.38 -14.19 -12.18
CA GLY A 209 -8.18 -13.38 -13.09
C GLY A 209 -8.77 -12.16 -12.35
N PRO A 210 -9.23 -11.13 -13.08
CA PRO A 210 -9.73 -9.91 -12.45
C PRO A 210 -10.97 -10.21 -11.60
N VAL A 211 -10.99 -9.67 -10.38
CA VAL A 211 -12.22 -9.49 -9.58
C VAL A 211 -13.00 -8.29 -10.10
#